data_AF-A0AAD8GNK7-F1
#
_entry.id   AF-A0AAD8GNK7-F1
#
_cell.length_a   1.000
_cell.length_b   1.000
_cell.length_c   1.000
_cell.angle_alpha   90.00
_cell.angle_beta   90.00
_cell.angle_gamma   90.00
#
_symmetry.space_group_name_H-M   'P 1'
#
loop_
_entity.id
_entity.type
_entity.pdbx_description
1 polymer ?
#
loop_
_entity_poly.entity_id
_entity_poly.type
_entity_poly.pdbx_seq_one_letter_code
_entity_poly.pdbx_strand_id
1 'polypeptide(L)'
;MEGFKTCLEYHGLTVVHETLGYSYPDLEKASGTKRSQIVVGRPQFIETVLLFSTLRPRRPRGDNSNDVGQLAFHVLCLTQMLCEALKIKPLRKFIIDNYEHGQVLGVLLLILEHGWAIASKRLLRKEVYKSKLEVYYSDNADNPLTIEELNALYNVLKYYSEQDLDKEDKAHDLETVMTRMYKE
;
A
#
# COMPACT_ATOMS: atom_id res chain seq x y z
N MET A 1 -9.86 6.79 -13.78
CA MET A 1 -8.43 6.46 -13.90
C MET A 1 -7.64 7.56 -14.58
N GLU A 2 -8.11 8.11 -15.71
CA GLU A 2 -7.47 9.21 -16.42
C GLU A 2 -7.27 10.47 -15.56
N GLY A 3 -8.28 10.94 -14.81
CA GLY A 3 -8.12 12.12 -13.95
C GLY A 3 -7.11 11.97 -12.79
N PHE A 4 -6.96 10.75 -12.24
CA PHE A 4 -5.93 10.46 -11.24
C PHE A 4 -4.55 10.39 -11.90
N LYS A 5 -4.45 9.74 -13.06
CA LYS A 5 -3.24 9.71 -13.90
C LYS A 5 -2.81 11.13 -14.30
N THR A 6 -3.72 12.01 -14.68
CA THR A 6 -3.42 13.42 -14.95
C THR A 6 -2.94 14.15 -13.70
N CYS A 7 -3.53 13.94 -12.52
CA CYS A 7 -2.99 14.48 -11.27
C CYS A 7 -1.57 13.96 -10.94
N LEU A 8 -1.28 12.69 -11.24
CA LEU A 8 0.06 12.12 -11.05
C LEU A 8 1.06 12.56 -12.14
N GLU A 9 0.61 12.81 -13.37
CA GLU A 9 1.48 13.18 -14.50
C GLU A 9 1.81 14.70 -14.53
N TYR A 10 0.97 15.55 -13.92
CA TYR A 10 1.13 17.00 -13.96
C TYR A 10 1.87 17.62 -12.76
N HIS A 11 2.18 16.85 -11.70
CA HIS A 11 2.66 17.39 -10.42
C HIS A 11 3.79 16.57 -9.81
N GLY A 12 5.07 16.78 -10.16
CA GLY A 12 6.24 16.25 -9.42
C GLY A 12 6.35 14.71 -9.25
N LEU A 13 5.33 13.97 -9.66
CA LEU A 13 5.11 12.55 -9.41
C LEU A 13 5.58 11.70 -10.58
N THR A 14 5.60 12.27 -11.79
CA THR A 14 6.39 11.77 -12.91
C THR A 14 7.87 11.66 -12.54
N VAL A 15 8.42 12.63 -11.78
CA VAL A 15 9.81 12.57 -11.30
C VAL A 15 9.98 11.41 -10.32
N VAL A 16 9.05 11.22 -9.37
CA VAL A 16 9.08 10.06 -8.47
C VAL A 16 8.98 8.75 -9.26
N HIS A 17 8.11 8.67 -10.25
CA HIS A 17 7.95 7.48 -11.10
C HIS A 17 9.22 7.15 -11.89
N GLU A 18 9.75 8.13 -12.63
CA GLU A 18 10.88 7.97 -13.54
C GLU A 18 12.20 7.80 -12.78
N THR A 19 12.32 8.35 -11.57
CA THR A 19 13.55 8.31 -10.77
C THR A 19 13.58 7.19 -9.74
N LEU A 20 12.43 6.82 -9.16
CA LEU A 20 12.36 5.90 -8.01
C LEU A 20 11.42 4.71 -8.23
N GLY A 21 10.40 4.83 -9.09
CA GLY A 21 9.29 3.90 -9.14
C GLY A 21 8.20 4.20 -8.09
N TYR A 22 7.13 3.41 -8.09
CA TYR A 22 6.00 3.56 -7.14
C TYR A 22 5.87 2.39 -6.18
N SER A 23 6.90 1.56 -6.02
CA SER A 23 6.85 0.47 -5.06
C SER A 23 7.02 1.00 -3.63
N TYR A 24 6.37 0.35 -2.66
CA TYR A 24 6.57 0.69 -1.25
C TYR A 24 8.05 0.72 -0.84
N PRO A 25 8.88 -0.29 -1.17
CA PRO A 25 10.31 -0.26 -0.86
C PRO A 25 11.05 0.98 -1.39
N ASP A 26 10.76 1.39 -2.62
CA ASP A 26 11.45 2.54 -3.23
C ASP A 26 11.04 3.85 -2.55
N LEU A 27 9.75 4.01 -2.27
CA LEU A 27 9.21 5.18 -1.61
C LEU A 27 9.67 5.27 -0.14
N GLU A 28 9.70 4.15 0.60
CA GLU A 28 10.22 4.10 1.97
C GLU A 28 11.71 4.44 2.02
N LYS A 29 12.49 3.92 1.06
CA LYS A 29 13.92 4.23 0.94
C LYS A 29 14.16 5.71 0.64
N ALA A 30 13.39 6.29 -0.29
CA ALA A 30 13.54 7.68 -0.68
C ALA A 30 13.10 8.65 0.43
N SER A 31 12.00 8.35 1.12
CA SER A 31 11.47 9.16 2.21
C SER A 31 12.22 8.99 3.54
N GLY A 32 12.99 7.91 3.69
CA GLY A 32 13.57 7.51 4.96
C GLY A 32 12.52 7.10 6.02
N THR A 33 11.27 6.90 5.62
CA THR A 33 10.14 6.63 6.52
C THR A 33 9.49 5.30 6.16
N LYS A 34 9.28 4.42 7.14
CA LYS A 34 8.55 3.17 6.92
C LYS A 34 7.05 3.45 6.84
N ARG A 35 6.32 2.72 6.01
CA ARG A 35 4.85 2.89 5.89
C ARG A 35 4.11 2.57 7.19
N SER A 36 4.72 1.81 8.11
CA SER A 36 4.21 1.54 9.46
C SER A 36 4.29 2.75 10.41
N GLN A 37 5.08 3.75 10.06
CA GLN A 37 5.29 4.97 10.86
C GLN A 37 4.43 6.15 10.36
N ILE A 38 3.72 5.97 9.25
CA ILE A 38 2.90 7.02 8.66
C ILE A 38 1.61 7.17 9.47
N VAL A 39 1.35 8.39 9.91
CA VAL A 39 0.09 8.77 10.55
C VAL A 39 -0.95 8.97 9.46
N VAL A 40 -1.94 8.08 9.38
CA VAL A 40 -3.07 8.23 8.45
C VAL A 40 -4.17 9.05 9.11
N GLY A 41 -4.56 10.16 8.49
CA GLY A 41 -5.59 11.06 9.01
C GLY A 41 -5.58 12.44 8.36
N ARG A 42 -6.54 13.27 8.76
CA ARG A 42 -6.80 14.63 8.27
C ARG A 42 -5.58 15.53 8.34
N PRO A 43 -4.78 15.58 9.44
CA PRO A 43 -3.61 16.45 9.48
C PRO A 43 -2.61 16.14 8.36
N GLN A 44 -2.27 14.86 8.20
CA GLN A 44 -1.32 14.42 7.18
C GLN A 44 -1.89 14.57 5.76
N PHE A 45 -3.19 14.32 5.59
CA PHE A 45 -3.87 14.51 4.31
C PHE A 45 -3.86 15.96 3.85
N ILE A 46 -4.20 16.91 4.73
CA ILE A 46 -4.19 18.35 4.41
C ILE A 46 -2.78 18.79 4.05
N GLU A 47 -1.78 18.44 4.86
CA GLU A 47 -0.38 18.78 4.56
C GLU A 47 0.04 18.26 3.18
N THR A 48 -0.33 17.02 2.89
CA THR A 48 -0.02 16.37 1.61
C THR A 48 -0.68 17.09 0.43
N VAL A 49 -1.98 17.39 0.53
CA VAL A 49 -2.72 18.10 -0.52
C VAL A 49 -2.16 19.51 -0.72
N LEU A 50 -1.83 20.23 0.37
CA LEU A 50 -1.22 21.55 0.29
C LEU A 50 0.14 21.50 -0.40
N LEU A 51 1.00 20.55 -0.05
CA LEU A 51 2.28 20.37 -0.73
C LEU A 51 2.05 20.15 -2.24
N PHE A 52 1.21 19.18 -2.61
CA PHE A 52 0.96 18.91 -4.04
C PHE A 52 0.36 20.11 -4.78
N SER A 53 -0.49 20.91 -4.13
CA SER A 53 -1.08 22.11 -4.73
C SER A 53 -0.08 23.25 -4.96
N THR A 54 1.02 23.28 -4.21
CA THR A 54 2.05 24.33 -4.31
C THR A 54 3.24 23.93 -5.18
N LEU A 55 3.38 22.65 -5.51
CA LEU A 55 4.36 22.16 -6.47
C LEU A 55 4.06 22.71 -7.85
N ARG A 56 4.83 23.72 -8.25
CA ARG A 56 4.93 24.10 -9.66
C ARG A 56 5.65 22.97 -10.40
N PRO A 57 5.23 22.62 -11.63
CA PRO A 57 5.99 21.71 -12.47
C PRO A 57 7.38 22.31 -12.74
N ARG A 58 8.38 21.89 -11.95
CA ARG A 58 9.79 22.23 -12.15
C ARG A 58 10.47 20.99 -12.71
N ARG A 59 11.17 21.13 -13.83
CA ARG A 59 12.12 20.09 -14.25
C ARG A 59 13.17 19.95 -13.15
N PRO A 60 13.49 18.73 -12.69
CA PRO A 60 14.53 18.55 -11.70
C PRO A 60 15.85 19.07 -12.28
N ARG A 61 16.40 20.13 -11.68
CA ARG A 61 17.83 20.43 -11.79
C ARG A 61 18.53 19.49 -10.80
N GLY A 62 19.65 18.91 -11.21
CA GLY A 62 20.26 17.73 -10.61
C GLY A 62 20.82 17.86 -9.19
N ASP A 63 20.13 18.53 -8.26
CA ASP A 63 20.60 18.69 -6.88
C ASP A 63 19.48 18.94 -5.83
N ASN A 64 18.33 18.25 -5.93
CA ASN A 64 17.23 18.38 -4.95
C ASN A 64 16.83 17.03 -4.31
N SER A 65 17.78 16.31 -3.71
CA SER A 65 17.50 15.06 -2.99
C SER A 65 16.47 15.21 -1.86
N ASN A 66 16.43 16.37 -1.19
CA ASN A 66 15.47 16.67 -0.13
C ASN A 66 14.02 16.78 -0.64
N ASP A 67 13.81 17.36 -1.83
CA ASP A 67 12.46 17.49 -2.42
C ASP A 67 11.90 16.12 -2.81
N VAL A 68 12.76 15.23 -3.29
CA VAL A 68 12.38 13.88 -3.70
C VAL A 68 11.97 13.01 -2.50
N GLY A 69 12.69 13.11 -1.38
CA GLY A 69 12.34 12.38 -0.16
C GLY A 69 11.01 12.84 0.45
N GLN A 70 10.78 14.16 0.49
CA GLN A 70 9.50 14.72 0.95
C GLN A 70 8.34 14.29 0.04
N LEU A 71 8.54 14.35 -1.29
CA LEU A 71 7.57 13.86 -2.26
C LEU A 71 7.23 12.37 -2.04
N ALA A 72 8.24 11.52 -1.87
CA ALA A 72 8.04 10.10 -1.63
C ALA A 72 7.21 9.82 -0.36
N PHE A 73 7.46 10.56 0.72
CA PHE A 73 6.68 10.47 1.96
C PHE A 73 5.19 10.77 1.72
N HIS A 74 4.89 11.87 1.02
CA HIS A 74 3.52 12.26 0.72
C HIS A 74 2.82 11.30 -0.25
N VAL A 75 3.55 10.68 -1.18
CA VAL A 75 3.03 9.59 -2.02
C VAL A 75 2.64 8.38 -1.18
N LEU A 76 3.48 7.98 -0.21
CA LEU A 76 3.13 6.89 0.70
C LEU A 76 1.84 7.20 1.46
N CYS A 77 1.72 8.42 2.00
CA CYS A 77 0.53 8.86 2.71
C CYS A 77 -0.73 8.77 1.84
N LEU A 78 -0.71 9.31 0.61
CA LEU A 78 -1.87 9.24 -0.29
C LEU A 78 -2.19 7.80 -0.70
N THR A 79 -1.17 6.98 -0.91
CA THR A 79 -1.35 5.58 -1.30
C THR A 79 -2.09 4.83 -0.19
N GLN A 80 -1.65 4.94 1.06
CA GLN A 80 -2.34 4.30 2.19
C GLN A 80 -3.74 4.90 2.42
N MET A 81 -3.88 6.23 2.37
CA MET A 81 -5.16 6.87 2.69
C MET A 81 -6.24 6.72 1.61
N LEU A 82 -5.84 6.59 0.33
CA LEU A 82 -6.78 6.54 -0.79
C LEU A 82 -6.77 5.17 -1.47
N CYS A 83 -5.62 4.73 -1.97
CA CYS A 83 -5.53 3.50 -2.75
C CYS A 83 -5.80 2.26 -1.90
N GLU A 84 -5.17 2.16 -0.73
CA GLU A 84 -5.39 1.02 0.18
C GLU A 84 -6.78 1.05 0.81
N ALA A 85 -7.29 2.23 1.16
CA ALA A 85 -8.63 2.38 1.71
C ALA A 85 -9.72 1.93 0.72
N LEU A 86 -9.52 2.15 -0.58
CA LEU A 86 -10.43 1.65 -1.61
C LEU A 86 -10.40 0.11 -1.68
N LYS A 87 -9.23 -0.50 -1.49
CA LYS A 87 -9.03 -1.95 -1.60
C LYS A 87 -9.45 -2.71 -0.34
N ILE A 88 -9.24 -2.16 0.85
CA ILE A 88 -9.27 -2.89 2.13
C ILE A 88 -10.30 -2.24 3.06
N LYS A 89 -11.41 -2.96 3.33
CA LYS A 89 -12.52 -2.45 4.16
C LYS A 89 -12.09 -2.09 5.59
N PRO A 90 -11.32 -2.92 6.31
CA PRO A 90 -10.84 -2.55 7.64
C PRO A 90 -9.98 -1.28 7.65
N LEU A 91 -9.13 -1.09 6.63
CA LEU A 91 -8.26 0.07 6.52
C LEU A 91 -9.07 1.33 6.25
N ARG A 92 -10.08 1.26 5.36
CA ARG A 92 -11.04 2.36 5.15
C ARG A 92 -11.75 2.75 6.44
N LYS A 93 -12.26 1.75 7.18
CA LYS A 93 -12.94 1.98 8.46
C LYS A 93 -11.99 2.63 9.45
N PHE A 94 -10.76 2.13 9.57
CA PHE A 94 -9.74 2.68 10.45
C PHE A 94 -9.44 4.15 10.15
N ILE A 95 -9.29 4.53 8.86
CA ILE A 95 -9.06 5.92 8.47
C ILE A 95 -10.26 6.80 8.81
N ILE A 96 -11.49 6.34 8.56
CA ILE A 96 -12.71 7.10 8.88
C ILE A 96 -12.81 7.33 10.39
N ASP A 97 -12.62 6.27 11.18
CA ASP A 97 -12.74 6.31 12.63
C ASP A 97 -11.66 7.22 13.27
N ASN A 98 -10.49 7.32 12.64
CA ASN A 98 -9.35 8.13 13.13
C ASN A 98 -9.09 9.38 12.30
N TYR A 99 -10.02 9.79 11.43
CA TYR A 99 -9.75 10.83 10.43
C TYR A 99 -9.31 12.14 11.09
N GLU A 100 -9.99 12.61 12.14
CA GLU A 100 -9.70 13.92 12.72
C GLU A 100 -8.33 14.02 13.42
N HIS A 101 -7.90 12.95 14.09
CA HIS A 101 -6.69 12.97 14.94
C HIS A 101 -5.49 12.31 14.29
N GLY A 102 -5.72 11.42 13.33
CA GLY A 102 -4.72 10.59 12.70
C GLY A 102 -4.17 9.50 13.62
N GLN A 103 -3.80 8.36 13.03
CA GLN A 103 -3.19 7.26 13.75
C GLN A 103 -2.28 6.44 12.84
N VAL A 104 -1.24 5.81 13.38
CA VAL A 104 -0.41 4.84 12.64
C VAL A 104 -1.16 3.52 12.43
N LEU A 105 -0.95 2.88 11.29
CA LEU A 105 -1.58 1.59 10.99
C LEU A 105 -1.04 0.48 11.90
N GLY A 106 -1.95 -0.32 12.46
CA GLY A 106 -1.59 -1.54 13.17
C GLY A 106 -1.05 -2.62 12.22
N VAL A 107 -0.32 -3.59 12.79
CA VAL A 107 0.34 -4.69 12.07
C VAL A 107 -0.62 -5.43 11.13
N LEU A 108 -1.85 -5.72 11.58
CA LEU A 108 -2.85 -6.40 10.76
C LEU A 108 -3.19 -5.64 9.47
N LEU A 109 -3.35 -4.31 9.53
CA LEU A 109 -3.69 -3.50 8.36
C LEU A 109 -2.54 -3.50 7.35
N LEU A 110 -1.29 -3.44 7.83
CA LEU A 110 -0.08 -3.54 7.01
C LEU A 110 0.07 -4.90 6.32
N ILE A 111 -0.35 -5.98 7.01
CA ILE A 111 -0.35 -7.32 6.43
C ILE A 111 -1.40 -7.44 5.32
N LEU A 112 -2.61 -6.91 5.53
CA LEU A 112 -3.66 -6.89 4.50
C LEU A 112 -3.22 -6.08 3.27
N GLU A 113 -2.57 -4.94 3.49
CA GLU A 113 -1.98 -4.11 2.45
C GLU A 113 -0.93 -4.87 1.62
N HIS A 114 0.00 -5.54 2.31
CA HIS A 114 1.06 -6.33 1.66
C HIS A 114 0.52 -7.58 0.93
N GLY A 115 -0.43 -8.27 1.56
CA GLY A 115 -0.98 -9.54 1.09
C GLY A 115 -2.04 -9.41 -0.01
N TRP A 116 -2.48 -8.19 -0.36
CA TRP A 116 -3.59 -7.95 -1.27
C TRP A 116 -3.45 -8.65 -2.63
N ALA A 117 -2.27 -8.58 -3.25
CA ALA A 117 -2.03 -9.18 -4.56
C ALA A 117 -2.15 -10.72 -4.51
N ILE A 118 -1.54 -11.35 -3.50
CA ILE A 118 -1.61 -12.80 -3.33
C ILE A 118 -3.05 -13.23 -3.01
N ALA A 119 -3.70 -12.54 -2.08
CA ALA A 119 -5.10 -12.82 -1.73
C ALA A 119 -6.00 -12.73 -2.97
N SER A 120 -5.82 -11.69 -3.80
CA SER A 120 -6.56 -11.52 -5.06
C SER A 120 -6.36 -12.70 -6.01
N LYS A 121 -5.12 -13.14 -6.22
CA LYS A 121 -4.82 -14.27 -7.12
C LYS A 121 -5.47 -15.56 -6.63
N ARG A 122 -5.37 -15.87 -5.34
CA ARG A 122 -5.97 -17.07 -4.75
C ARG A 122 -7.50 -17.06 -4.80
N LEU A 123 -8.11 -15.91 -4.53
CA LEU A 123 -9.56 -15.71 -4.67
C LEU A 123 -10.03 -15.94 -6.12
N LEU A 124 -9.27 -15.45 -7.10
CA LEU A 124 -9.61 -15.60 -8.52
C LEU A 124 -9.41 -17.02 -9.07
N ARG A 125 -8.38 -17.74 -8.59
CA ARG A 125 -8.13 -19.15 -8.99
C ARG A 125 -9.21 -20.14 -8.52
N LYS A 126 -10.18 -19.69 -7.72
CA LYS A 126 -11.16 -20.57 -7.06
C LYS A 126 -10.50 -21.74 -6.33
N GLU A 127 -9.32 -21.55 -5.72
CA GLU A 127 -8.75 -22.47 -4.71
C GLU A 127 -9.58 -22.43 -3.41
N VAL A 128 -10.90 -22.20 -3.54
CA VAL A 128 -11.85 -21.71 -2.55
C VAL A 128 -12.19 -22.74 -1.48
N TYR A 129 -11.72 -23.99 -1.58
CA TYR A 129 -12.25 -25.04 -0.71
C TYR A 129 -11.25 -25.86 0.09
N LYS A 130 -9.93 -25.62 0.02
CA LYS A 130 -8.98 -26.51 0.73
C LYS A 130 -7.73 -25.87 1.36
N SER A 131 -7.33 -24.65 1.00
CA SER A 131 -6.11 -24.05 1.54
C SER A 131 -6.44 -22.90 2.50
N LYS A 132 -6.02 -23.03 3.77
CA LYS A 132 -5.90 -21.87 4.65
C LYS A 132 -4.85 -20.94 4.04
N LEU A 133 -5.17 -19.66 3.83
CA LEU A 133 -4.10 -18.69 3.57
C LEU A 133 -3.50 -18.36 4.92
N GLU A 134 -2.25 -18.75 5.14
CA GLU A 134 -1.60 -18.49 6.41
C GLU A 134 -1.19 -17.02 6.52
N VAL A 135 -2.16 -16.17 6.81
CA VAL A 135 -1.95 -14.78 7.20
C VAL A 135 -1.80 -14.75 8.71
N TYR A 136 -0.56 -14.91 9.18
CA TYR A 136 -0.19 -14.80 10.58
C TYR A 136 -0.08 -13.32 11.00
N TYR A 137 -0.78 -12.97 12.08
CA TYR A 137 -0.62 -11.71 12.82
C TYR A 137 -0.29 -12.10 14.27
N SER A 138 0.53 -11.29 14.95
CA SER A 138 1.13 -11.62 16.26
C SER A 138 0.12 -12.14 17.29
N ASP A 139 -1.10 -11.61 17.26
CA ASP A 139 -2.12 -11.89 18.28
C ASP A 139 -2.99 -13.11 17.94
N ASN A 140 -2.80 -13.70 16.76
CA ASN A 140 -3.59 -14.83 16.25
C ASN A 140 -2.74 -15.76 15.38
N ALA A 141 -1.44 -15.92 15.73
CA ALA A 141 -0.54 -16.82 15.03
C ALA A 141 -1.08 -18.27 14.97
N ASP A 142 -1.96 -18.63 15.90
CA ASP A 142 -2.62 -19.94 15.95
C ASP A 142 -3.89 -20.04 15.08
N ASN A 143 -4.42 -18.92 14.57
CA ASN A 143 -5.64 -18.86 13.75
C ASN A 143 -5.44 -18.01 12.48
N PRO A 144 -4.85 -18.60 11.42
CA PRO A 144 -4.72 -17.93 10.13
C PRO A 144 -6.10 -17.62 9.53
N LEU A 145 -6.21 -16.49 8.83
CA LEU A 145 -7.44 -16.10 8.12
C LEU A 145 -7.74 -17.05 6.97
N THR A 146 -8.98 -17.53 6.90
CA THR A 146 -9.50 -18.27 5.75
C THR A 146 -9.63 -17.36 4.52
N ILE A 147 -9.68 -17.97 3.34
CA ILE A 147 -9.90 -17.25 2.08
C ILE A 147 -11.26 -16.51 2.11
N GLU A 148 -12.28 -17.09 2.73
CA GLU A 148 -13.61 -16.48 2.88
C GLU A 148 -13.57 -15.24 3.77
N GLU A 149 -12.87 -15.32 4.90
CA GLU A 149 -12.64 -14.15 5.77
C GLU A 149 -11.88 -13.06 5.02
N LEU A 150 -10.84 -13.41 4.27
CA LEU A 150 -10.09 -12.44 3.45
C LEU A 150 -10.97 -11.79 2.38
N ASN A 151 -11.82 -12.56 1.69
CA ASN A 151 -12.75 -12.02 0.71
C ASN A 151 -13.70 -11.00 1.34
N ALA A 152 -14.12 -11.23 2.59
CA ALA A 152 -14.95 -10.28 3.32
C ALA A 152 -14.22 -8.97 3.63
N LEU A 153 -12.88 -8.98 3.75
CA LEU A 153 -12.06 -7.81 4.08
C LEU A 153 -11.69 -6.95 2.86
N TYR A 154 -11.64 -7.50 1.65
CA TYR A 154 -11.31 -6.75 0.44
C TYR A 154 -12.56 -6.23 -0.30
N ASN A 155 -12.48 -5.04 -0.88
CA ASN A 155 -13.50 -4.45 -1.78
C ASN A 155 -13.15 -4.66 -3.25
N VAL A 156 -11.86 -4.68 -3.57
CA VAL A 156 -11.34 -4.72 -4.94
C VAL A 156 -10.31 -5.82 -5.00
N LEU A 157 -10.38 -6.68 -6.01
CA LEU A 157 -9.36 -7.67 -6.28
C LEU A 157 -8.46 -7.17 -7.41
N LYS A 158 -7.18 -7.49 -7.32
CA LYS A 158 -6.23 -7.24 -8.40
C LYS A 158 -6.64 -8.04 -9.63
N TYR A 159 -6.69 -7.40 -10.79
CA TYR A 159 -6.91 -8.07 -12.05
C TYR A 159 -5.68 -8.91 -12.43
N TYR A 160 -5.93 -10.13 -12.89
CA TYR A 160 -4.94 -11.02 -13.48
C TYR A 160 -5.47 -11.50 -14.83
N SER A 161 -4.62 -11.52 -15.86
CA SER A 161 -4.95 -12.25 -17.08
C SER A 161 -4.94 -13.76 -16.79
N GLU A 162 -5.63 -14.57 -17.60
CA GLU A 162 -5.61 -16.04 -17.45
C GLU A 162 -4.18 -16.60 -17.47
N GLN A 163 -3.32 -16.05 -18.33
CA GLN A 163 -1.89 -16.41 -18.40
C GLN A 163 -1.12 -16.06 -17.11
N ASP A 164 -1.47 -14.96 -16.43
CA ASP A 164 -0.86 -14.59 -15.15
C ASP A 164 -1.42 -15.40 -13.97
N LEU A 165 -2.65 -15.88 -14.10
CA LEU A 165 -3.22 -16.85 -13.16
C LEU A 165 -2.49 -18.18 -13.25
N ASP A 166 -1.94 -18.60 -14.39
CA ASP A 166 -1.28 -19.90 -14.54
C ASP A 166 0.23 -19.91 -14.22
N LYS A 167 0.87 -18.74 -14.15
CA LYS A 167 2.26 -18.66 -13.67
C LYS A 167 2.30 -19.11 -12.20
N GLU A 168 3.00 -20.21 -11.91
CA GLU A 168 3.35 -20.58 -10.54
C GLU A 168 4.04 -19.40 -9.89
N ASP A 169 3.49 -18.93 -8.77
CA ASP A 169 4.21 -17.93 -8.01
C ASP A 169 5.48 -18.61 -7.51
N LYS A 170 6.64 -17.97 -7.74
CA LYS A 170 7.83 -18.21 -6.91
C LYS A 170 7.59 -17.66 -5.49
N ALA A 171 6.40 -17.92 -4.92
CA ALA A 171 5.85 -17.41 -3.65
C ALA A 171 6.53 -17.99 -2.40
N HIS A 172 7.80 -18.37 -2.50
CA HIS A 172 8.64 -18.53 -1.31
C HIS A 172 8.89 -17.18 -0.58
N ASP A 173 8.42 -16.06 -1.13
CA ASP A 173 8.59 -14.73 -0.52
C ASP A 173 7.52 -14.35 0.53
N LEU A 174 6.37 -15.03 0.63
CA LEU A 174 5.34 -14.63 1.60
C LEU A 174 5.70 -15.04 3.04
N GLU A 175 6.18 -16.27 3.22
CA GLU A 175 6.81 -16.72 4.48
C GLU A 175 8.02 -15.83 4.82
N THR A 176 8.83 -15.47 3.82
CA THR A 176 10.05 -14.69 4.04
C THR A 176 9.76 -13.24 4.43
N VAL A 177 8.74 -12.59 3.85
CA VAL A 177 8.39 -11.19 4.16
C VAL A 177 7.69 -11.06 5.50
N MET A 178 6.75 -11.96 5.84
CA MET A 178 6.08 -11.92 7.14
C MET A 178 7.04 -12.24 8.30
N THR A 179 8.00 -13.14 8.11
CA THR A 179 9.03 -13.44 9.12
C THR A 179 10.04 -12.30 9.30
N ARG A 180 10.29 -11.49 8.25
CA ARG A 180 11.23 -10.34 8.31
C ARG A 180 10.63 -9.11 8.96
N MET A 181 9.35 -8.80 8.75
CA MET A 181 8.64 -7.74 9.50
C MET A 181 8.58 -8.00 11.01
N TYR A 182 8.87 -9.22 11.44
CA TYR A 182 8.85 -9.66 12.84
C TYR A 182 10.22 -9.56 13.54
N LYS A 183 11.31 -9.32 12.80
CA LYS A 183 12.69 -9.28 13.33
C LYS A 183 13.36 -7.91 13.30
N GLU A 184 12.70 -6.90 12.72
CA GLU A 184 13.08 -5.47 12.80
C GLU A 184 12.09 -4.72 13.70
#